data_AF-A0A373D2Z2-F1
#
_entry.id   AF-A0A373D2Z2-F1
#
_cell.length_a   1.000
_cell.length_b   1.000
_cell.length_c   1.000
_cell.angle_alpha   90.00
_cell.angle_beta   90.00
_cell.angle_gamma   90.00
#
_symmetry.space_group_name_H-M   'P 1'
#
loop_
_entity.id
_entity.type
_entity.pdbx_description
1 polymer ?
#
loop_
_entity_poly.entity_id
_entity_poly.type
_entity_poly.pdbx_seq_one_letter_code
_entity_poly.pdbx_strand_id
1 'polypeptide(L)'
;MFVLIRWENRGMELFTDIMARVAAIRDLTGEVPDAGLLPAAVDRLDDGEAVALLELASEVGRMVERLRTAAAGVVARRSSREAGHAGVAQARGHRSAVALVQRLTGSSRAEAARQVRVGETLYDGAEA
;
A
#
# COMPACT_ATOMS: atom_id res chain seq x y z
N MET A 1 33.01 6.35 12.82
CA MET A 1 32.03 7.45 12.61
C MET A 1 31.78 7.67 11.12
N PHE A 2 31.32 6.63 10.40
CA PHE A 2 30.95 6.71 8.97
C PHE A 2 29.83 5.71 8.60
N VAL A 3 29.46 4.82 9.53
CA VAL A 3 28.39 3.82 9.36
C VAL A 3 27.06 4.30 9.97
N LEU A 4 27.08 5.28 10.88
CA LEU A 4 25.89 5.84 11.53
C LEU A 4 25.08 6.79 10.61
N ILE A 5 25.73 7.58 9.77
CA ILE A 5 25.05 8.49 8.81
C ILE A 5 24.36 7.71 7.66
N ARG A 6 24.75 6.45 7.41
CA ARG A 6 24.25 5.67 6.25
C ARG A 6 22.88 5.02 6.49
N TRP A 7 22.39 5.00 7.73
CA TRP A 7 21.04 4.54 8.07
C TRP A 7 20.04 5.69 8.24
N GLU A 8 20.52 6.91 8.45
CA GLU A 8 19.70 8.11 8.72
C GLU A 8 19.03 8.72 7.47
N ASN A 9 19.40 8.32 6.25
CA ASN A 9 18.92 8.95 5.00
C ASN A 9 18.11 8.04 4.05
N ARG A 10 17.67 6.85 4.48
CA ARG A 10 16.80 5.98 3.65
C ARG A 10 15.29 6.26 3.78
N GLY A 11 14.92 7.24 4.59
CA GLY A 11 13.53 7.61 4.83
C GLY A 11 13.37 9.07 5.22
N MET A 12 13.36 9.99 4.25
CA MET A 12 12.58 11.22 4.44
C MET A 12 11.11 10.80 4.36
N GLU A 13 10.62 10.28 5.49
CA GLU A 13 9.28 9.83 5.85
C GLU A 13 8.43 9.29 4.69
N LEU A 14 8.02 8.02 4.74
CA LEU A 14 7.13 7.37 3.75
C LEU A 14 6.03 8.31 3.20
N PHE A 15 5.42 9.12 4.07
CA PHE A 15 4.41 10.10 3.68
C PHE A 15 4.97 11.32 2.94
N THR A 16 6.11 11.88 3.34
CA THR A 16 6.82 12.91 2.58
C THR A 16 7.18 12.42 1.18
N ASP A 17 7.69 11.19 1.06
CA ASP A 17 8.00 10.56 -0.23
C ASP A 17 6.75 10.36 -1.11
N ILE A 18 5.64 9.92 -0.52
CA ILE A 18 4.35 9.79 -1.20
C ILE A 18 3.85 11.15 -1.67
N MET A 19 3.86 12.16 -0.79
CA MET A 19 3.37 13.51 -1.11
C MET A 19 4.19 14.17 -2.22
N ALA A 20 5.51 14.04 -2.19
CA ALA A 20 6.39 14.56 -3.24
C ALA A 20 6.08 13.93 -4.60
N ARG A 21 5.83 12.61 -4.64
CA ARG A 21 5.49 11.91 -5.90
C ARG A 21 4.09 12.22 -6.39
N VAL A 22 3.11 12.33 -5.49
CA VAL A 22 1.76 12.78 -5.86
C VAL A 22 1.80 14.20 -6.42
N ALA A 23 2.63 15.08 -5.85
CA ALA A 23 2.84 16.42 -6.40
C ALA A 23 3.45 16.35 -7.82
N ALA A 24 4.49 15.54 -8.04
CA ALA A 24 5.08 15.35 -9.37
C ALA A 24 4.08 14.77 -10.40
N ILE A 25 3.22 13.83 -9.99
CA ILE A 25 2.13 13.29 -10.84
C ILE A 25 1.15 14.41 -11.23
N ARG A 26 0.78 15.27 -10.27
CA ARG A 26 -0.08 16.43 -10.52
C ARG A 26 0.58 17.46 -11.45
N ASP A 27 1.89 17.67 -11.31
CA ASP A 27 2.62 18.60 -12.19
C ASP A 27 2.61 18.13 -13.65
N LEU A 28 2.72 16.81 -13.89
CA LEU A 28 2.60 16.22 -15.24
C LEU A 28 1.16 16.28 -15.77
N THR A 29 0.19 15.82 -14.97
CA THR A 29 -1.20 15.64 -15.44
C THR A 29 -2.04 16.92 -15.40
N GLY A 30 -1.57 17.95 -14.68
CA GLY A 30 -2.36 19.10 -14.27
C GLY A 30 -3.37 18.76 -13.18
N GLU A 31 -4.23 19.72 -12.84
CA GLU A 31 -5.39 19.45 -11.99
C GLU A 31 -6.42 18.60 -12.74
N VAL A 32 -6.69 17.41 -12.22
CA VAL A 32 -7.70 16.50 -12.77
C VAL A 32 -8.87 16.41 -11.77
N PRO A 33 -10.00 17.10 -12.02
CA PRO A 33 -11.07 17.23 -11.03
C PRO A 33 -11.92 15.96 -10.85
N ASP A 34 -11.87 15.04 -11.80
CA ASP A 34 -12.59 13.77 -11.75
C ASP A 34 -11.79 12.64 -12.44
N ALA A 35 -11.89 11.42 -11.91
CA ALA A 35 -11.17 10.25 -12.41
C ALA A 35 -11.55 9.87 -13.85
N GLY A 36 -12.77 10.17 -14.31
CA GLY A 36 -13.21 9.94 -15.68
C GLY A 36 -12.46 10.79 -16.72
N LEU A 37 -11.80 11.87 -16.29
CA LEU A 37 -10.98 12.74 -17.15
C LEU A 37 -9.51 12.32 -17.20
N LEU A 38 -9.07 11.36 -16.38
CA LEU A 38 -7.68 10.89 -16.36
C LEU A 38 -7.18 10.41 -17.73
N PRO A 39 -7.92 9.60 -18.51
CA PRO A 39 -7.44 9.15 -19.81
C PRO A 39 -7.09 10.33 -20.74
N ALA A 40 -7.97 11.34 -20.81
CA ALA A 40 -7.73 12.53 -21.61
C ALA A 40 -6.59 13.41 -21.08
N ALA A 41 -6.33 13.40 -19.77
CA ALA A 41 -5.19 14.10 -19.19
C ALA A 41 -3.86 13.43 -19.55
N VAL A 42 -3.82 12.09 -19.48
CA VAL A 42 -2.63 11.29 -19.81
C VAL A 42 -2.36 11.28 -21.31
N ASP A 43 -3.38 11.25 -22.17
CA ASP A 43 -3.24 11.24 -23.63
C ASP A 43 -2.60 12.52 -24.20
N ARG A 44 -2.54 13.60 -23.42
CA ARG A 44 -1.88 14.86 -23.82
C ARG A 44 -0.37 14.88 -23.55
N LEU A 45 0.13 13.93 -22.77
CA LEU A 45 1.54 13.84 -22.42
C LEU A 45 2.34 13.38 -23.64
N ASP A 46 3.56 13.87 -23.78
CA ASP A 46 4.51 13.24 -24.70
C ASP A 46 4.96 11.85 -24.19
N ASP A 47 5.64 11.08 -25.03
CA ASP A 47 6.08 9.73 -24.68
C ASP A 47 6.97 9.70 -23.43
N GLY A 48 7.81 10.72 -23.24
CA GLY A 48 8.71 10.81 -22.09
C GLY A 48 7.94 11.12 -20.80
N GLU A 49 7.01 12.07 -20.86
CA GLU A 49 6.11 12.42 -19.77
C GLU A 49 5.19 11.24 -19.39
N ALA A 50 4.69 10.49 -20.36
CA ALA A 50 3.87 9.30 -20.12
C ALA A 50 4.65 8.19 -19.40
N VAL A 51 5.91 7.96 -19.77
CA VAL A 51 6.79 7.01 -19.07
C VAL A 51 7.09 7.50 -17.66
N ALA A 52 7.43 8.79 -17.48
CA ALA A 52 7.67 9.37 -16.17
C ALA A 52 6.46 9.27 -15.24
N LEU A 53 5.25 9.52 -15.78
CA LEU A 53 4.00 9.32 -15.04
C LEU A 53 3.84 7.87 -14.59
N LEU A 54 4.07 6.91 -15.47
CA LEU A 54 3.95 5.49 -15.14
C LEU A 54 4.93 5.08 -14.03
N GLU A 55 6.17 5.55 -14.09
CA GLU A 55 7.19 5.30 -13.07
C GLU A 55 6.77 5.88 -11.71
N LEU A 56 6.38 7.15 -11.67
CA LEU A 56 5.93 7.83 -10.45
C LEU A 56 4.69 7.16 -9.83
N ALA A 57 3.68 6.86 -10.66
CA ALA A 57 2.47 6.19 -10.21
C ALA A 57 2.78 4.78 -9.66
N SER A 58 3.69 4.04 -10.31
CA SER A 58 4.14 2.73 -9.84
C SER A 58 4.89 2.81 -8.51
N GLU A 59 5.66 3.86 -8.28
CA GLU A 59 6.32 4.11 -7.00
C GLU A 59 5.32 4.37 -5.87
N VAL A 60 4.35 5.24 -6.11
CA VAL A 60 3.24 5.49 -5.16
C VAL A 60 2.50 4.19 -4.87
N GLY A 61 2.14 3.42 -5.91
CA GLY A 61 1.50 2.12 -5.78
C GLY A 61 2.29 1.16 -4.91
N ARG A 62 3.61 1.04 -5.11
CA ARG A 62 4.50 0.20 -4.29
C ARG A 62 4.56 0.64 -2.83
N MET A 63 4.55 1.94 -2.56
CA MET A 63 4.55 2.45 -1.18
C MET A 63 3.23 2.18 -0.46
N VAL A 64 2.10 2.40 -1.14
CA VAL A 64 0.76 2.05 -0.63
C VAL A 64 0.64 0.54 -0.41
N GLU A 65 1.19 -0.28 -1.29
CA GLU A 65 1.16 -1.74 -1.16
C GLU A 65 1.90 -2.24 0.09
N ARG A 66 3.04 -1.61 0.43
CA ARG A 66 3.77 -1.91 1.66
C ARG A 66 2.93 -1.60 2.89
N LEU A 67 2.28 -0.43 2.91
CA LEU A 67 1.38 -0.04 3.99
C LEU A 67 0.19 -1.02 4.10
N ARG A 68 -0.41 -1.40 2.97
CA ARG A 68 -1.50 -2.36 2.90
C ARG A 68 -1.10 -3.74 3.44
N THR A 69 0.10 -4.21 3.11
CA THR A 69 0.65 -5.47 3.59
C THR A 69 0.86 -5.46 5.11
N ALA A 70 1.44 -4.38 5.65
CA ALA A 70 1.60 -4.23 7.10
C ALA A 70 0.23 -4.22 7.82
N ALA A 71 -0.75 -3.48 7.29
CA ALA A 71 -2.10 -3.45 7.83
C ALA A 71 -2.78 -4.83 7.78
N ALA A 72 -2.61 -5.59 6.68
CA ALA A 72 -3.12 -6.95 6.55
C ALA A 72 -2.52 -7.88 7.63
N GLY A 73 -1.23 -7.75 7.94
CA GLY A 73 -0.58 -8.50 9.03
C GLY A 73 -1.18 -8.19 10.40
N VAL A 74 -1.42 -6.91 10.72
CA VAL A 74 -2.11 -6.52 11.97
C VAL A 74 -3.51 -7.09 12.05
N VAL A 75 -4.28 -7.00 10.95
CA VAL A 75 -5.63 -7.59 10.87
C VAL A 75 -5.59 -9.09 11.09
N ALA A 76 -4.60 -9.78 10.53
CA ALA A 76 -4.42 -11.21 10.68
C ALA A 76 -4.10 -11.62 12.11
N ARG A 77 -3.08 -11.00 12.73
CA ARG A 77 -2.72 -11.20 14.15
C ARG A 77 -3.91 -10.97 15.07
N ARG A 78 -4.67 -9.89 14.84
CA ARG A 78 -5.85 -9.55 15.66
C ARG A 78 -7.10 -10.34 15.30
N SER A 79 -7.03 -11.23 14.31
CA SER A 79 -8.09 -12.16 13.95
C SER A 79 -7.64 -13.61 14.16
N SER A 80 -6.65 -13.83 15.02
CA SER A 80 -6.14 -15.15 15.36
C SER A 80 -7.23 -16.04 15.95
N ARG A 81 -6.96 -17.35 15.99
CA ARG A 81 -7.86 -18.32 16.63
C ARG A 81 -8.09 -17.99 18.11
N GLU A 82 -7.06 -17.52 18.81
CA GLU A 82 -7.10 -17.13 20.21
C GLU A 82 -8.03 -15.94 20.46
N ALA A 83 -8.11 -15.00 19.51
CA ALA A 83 -9.04 -13.88 19.58
C ALA A 83 -10.52 -14.31 19.42
N GLY A 84 -10.79 -15.50 18.87
CA GLY A 84 -12.13 -16.06 18.74
C GLY A 84 -13.14 -15.07 18.12
N HIS A 85 -14.33 -14.96 18.73
CA HIS A 85 -15.37 -14.01 18.29
C HIS A 85 -15.02 -12.54 18.53
N ALA A 86 -14.06 -12.23 19.40
CA ALA A 86 -13.56 -10.87 19.60
C ALA A 86 -12.55 -10.45 18.51
N GLY A 87 -12.12 -11.38 17.64
CA GLY A 87 -11.17 -11.09 16.58
C GLY A 87 -11.69 -10.07 15.56
N VAL A 88 -10.79 -9.23 15.04
CA VAL A 88 -11.11 -8.09 14.15
C VAL A 88 -11.98 -8.48 12.95
N ALA A 89 -11.72 -9.65 12.35
CA ALA A 89 -12.52 -10.20 11.26
C ALA A 89 -13.94 -10.61 11.72
N GLN A 90 -14.03 -11.38 12.81
CA GLN A 90 -15.31 -11.88 13.33
C GLN A 90 -16.22 -10.75 13.80
N ALA A 91 -15.67 -9.75 14.51
CA ALA A 91 -16.37 -8.55 14.93
C ALA A 91 -16.94 -7.71 13.76
N ARG A 92 -16.45 -7.95 12.53
CA ARG A 92 -16.94 -7.33 11.29
C ARG A 92 -17.76 -8.28 10.41
N GLY A 93 -18.16 -9.44 10.94
CA GLY A 93 -18.98 -10.42 10.22
C GLY A 93 -18.21 -11.25 9.19
N HIS A 94 -16.88 -11.28 9.25
CA HIS A 94 -16.04 -12.05 8.33
C HIS A 94 -15.50 -13.31 8.98
N ARG A 95 -15.63 -14.44 8.26
CA ARG A 95 -15.15 -15.75 8.71
C ARG A 95 -13.63 -15.87 8.86
N SER A 96 -12.85 -14.94 8.32
CA SER A 96 -11.39 -14.93 8.42
C SER A 96 -10.79 -13.57 8.07
N ALA A 97 -9.53 -13.34 8.49
CA ALA A 97 -8.74 -12.16 8.10
C ALA A 97 -8.64 -12.02 6.57
N VAL A 98 -8.38 -13.13 5.87
CA VAL A 98 -8.33 -13.15 4.38
C VAL A 98 -9.65 -12.66 3.79
N ALA A 99 -10.80 -13.07 4.33
CA ALA A 99 -12.11 -12.63 3.83
C ALA A 99 -12.35 -11.14 4.08
N LEU A 100 -11.90 -10.62 5.23
CA LEU A 100 -11.96 -9.19 5.54
C LEU A 100 -11.03 -8.38 4.62
N VAL A 101 -9.76 -8.78 4.48
CA VAL A 101 -8.79 -8.12 3.60
C VAL A 101 -9.29 -8.09 2.17
N GLN A 102 -9.73 -9.23 1.62
CA GLN A 102 -10.31 -9.31 0.27
C GLN A 102 -11.46 -8.31 0.09
N ARG A 103 -12.35 -8.20 1.07
CA ARG A 103 -13.51 -7.30 1.01
C ARG A 103 -13.11 -5.82 1.04
N LEU A 104 -12.09 -5.47 1.82
CA LEU A 104 -11.60 -4.09 1.98
C LEU A 104 -10.75 -3.63 0.80
N THR A 105 -9.95 -4.53 0.22
CA THR A 105 -9.01 -4.20 -0.85
C THR A 105 -9.61 -4.34 -2.24
N GLY A 106 -10.74 -5.06 -2.38
CA GLY A 106 -11.31 -5.44 -3.67
C GLY A 106 -10.44 -6.40 -4.47
N SER A 107 -9.39 -6.96 -3.86
CA SER A 107 -8.46 -7.87 -4.55
C SER A 107 -9.06 -9.25 -4.76
N SER A 108 -8.39 -10.08 -5.56
CA SER A 108 -8.70 -11.50 -5.60
C SER A 108 -8.48 -12.14 -4.23
N ARG A 109 -9.13 -13.28 -3.98
CA ARG A 109 -8.90 -14.08 -2.76
C ARG A 109 -7.45 -14.54 -2.65
N ALA A 110 -6.82 -14.90 -3.78
CA ALA A 110 -5.43 -15.32 -3.83
C ALA A 110 -4.49 -14.18 -3.39
N GLU A 111 -4.74 -12.97 -3.88
CA GLU A 111 -3.93 -11.80 -3.51
C GLU A 111 -4.13 -11.43 -2.03
N ALA A 112 -5.37 -11.45 -1.54
CA ALA A 112 -5.64 -11.20 -0.12
C ALA A 112 -4.96 -12.25 0.79
N ALA A 113 -4.96 -13.52 0.39
CA ALA A 113 -4.28 -14.58 1.12
C ALA A 113 -2.75 -14.40 1.12
N ARG A 114 -2.18 -13.96 -0.01
CA ARG A 114 -0.76 -13.61 -0.12
C ARG A 114 -0.40 -12.45 0.80
N GLN A 115 -1.19 -11.37 0.78
CA GLN A 115 -0.98 -10.19 1.63
C GLN A 115 -1.07 -10.50 3.12
N VAL A 116 -2.05 -11.30 3.52
CA VAL A 116 -2.17 -11.75 4.92
C VAL A 116 -0.93 -12.53 5.32
N ARG A 117 -0.51 -13.52 4.52
CA ARG A 117 0.64 -14.36 4.85
C ARG A 117 1.93 -13.54 4.92
N VAL A 118 2.22 -12.72 3.90
CA VAL A 118 3.41 -11.86 3.90
C VAL A 118 3.34 -10.86 5.07
N GLY A 119 2.17 -10.27 5.31
CA GLY A 119 1.94 -9.37 6.43
C GLY A 119 2.20 -10.01 7.79
N GLU A 120 1.73 -11.25 8.03
CA GLU A 120 2.02 -12.00 9.25
C GLU A 120 3.53 -12.18 9.46
N THR A 121 4.27 -12.57 8.41
CA THR A 121 5.73 -12.76 8.53
C THR A 121 6.50 -11.50 8.92
N LEU A 122 5.98 -10.30 8.62
CA LEU A 122 6.60 -9.03 9.05
C LEU A 122 6.61 -8.89 10.58
N TYR A 123 5.68 -9.54 11.26
CA TYR A 123 5.53 -9.47 12.70
C TYR A 123 6.07 -10.70 13.42
N ASP A 124 6.09 -11.86 12.76
CA ASP A 124 6.71 -13.08 13.31
C ASP A 124 8.23 -12.89 13.48
N GLY A 125 8.88 -12.14 12.59
CA GLY A 125 10.32 -11.83 12.68
C GLY A 125 10.67 -10.63 13.57
N ALA A 126 9.69 -9.87 14.04
CA ALA A 126 9.90 -8.70 14.91
C ALA A 126 9.83 -9.03 16.42
N GLU A 127 9.44 -10.26 16.76
CA GLU A 127 9.34 -10.79 18.13
C GLU A 127 10.53 -11.68 18.53
N ALA A 128 11.61 -11.71 17.73
CA ALA A 128 12.88 -12.41 17.99
C ALA A 128 14.02 -11.42 18.19
#